data_AF-A0A416TEC0-F1
#
_entry.id   AF-A0A416TEC0-F1
#
_cell.length_a   1.000
_cell.length_b   1.000
_cell.length_c   1.000
_cell.angle_alpha   90.00
_cell.angle_beta   90.00
_cell.angle_gamma   90.00
#
_symmetry.space_group_name_H-M   'P 1'
#
loop_
_entity.id
_entity.type
_entity.pdbx_description
1 polymer ?
#
loop_
_entity_poly.entity_id
_entity_poly.type
_entity_poly.pdbx_seq_one_letter_code
_entity_poly.pdbx_strand_id
1 'polypeptide(L)'
;MNCMNCKSVVDVGMEICPNCGFNLRVQRKCFSLSNMYYNLGLDKAEIRDLSGAIDMLRRSLKFNKYNIHARNLLGLVYFETGEAVAALSEWIISKNIMPENNVATEYIATLQAEQAKLDMINQTIKKYNSALKCCRENNEDVAAIQLRKILNQNPKLIKGYHLLALIYIHKGEYEKARKILKKAAKIDKTNSTTLRFLKEVDFQTGTQTSLEPRRFGRRERTEEQREDERERVVSGDTVIIPPTFRETSTAATMLNIGIGLMLGALVVWFLVGPANTQRINRQADEKVVEYSGKMASQEAQLNQLQSQVDSLNETTASAQQQIQTAQDTVASYENLLKAVEAQQQGNTSNATNALTEVNPEALSVDARAVYDTIYKSMQSTMFQELSDSGVSAFDDSNYTEAIDKLSKAKNINDSDYTVLNYLAHAYRLSGDTDNAISVFQEIIDKFPGTQKATKAEQQIEALGGTVKTEE
;
A
#
# COMPACT_ATOMS: atom_id res chain seq x y z
N MET A 1 34.74 -3.20 15.97
CA MET A 1 33.40 -3.19 15.31
C MET A 1 32.93 -4.63 15.11
N ASN A 2 31.64 -4.90 14.98
CA ASN A 2 31.16 -6.28 14.74
C ASN A 2 31.01 -6.54 13.24
N CYS A 3 31.50 -7.68 12.74
CA CYS A 3 31.32 -8.06 11.34
C CYS A 3 29.84 -8.20 11.01
N MET A 4 29.36 -7.57 9.94
CA MET A 4 27.93 -7.65 9.56
C MET A 4 27.50 -9.08 9.17
N ASN A 5 28.42 -9.87 8.61
CA ASN A 5 28.18 -11.22 8.12
C ASN A 5 28.15 -12.26 9.25
N CYS A 6 29.24 -12.39 10.02
CA CYS A 6 29.36 -13.46 11.04
C CYS A 6 29.23 -12.97 12.49
N LYS A 7 28.95 -11.67 12.71
CA LYS A 7 28.79 -11.03 14.03
C LYS A 7 30.01 -11.06 14.95
N SER A 8 31.14 -11.63 14.53
CA SER A 8 32.37 -11.64 15.34
C SER A 8 32.88 -10.23 15.57
N VAL A 9 33.43 -9.99 16.76
CA VAL A 9 34.12 -8.74 17.09
C VAL A 9 35.42 -8.70 16.29
N VAL A 10 35.62 -7.61 15.54
CA VAL A 10 36.83 -7.38 14.73
C VAL A 10 37.41 -6.00 15.04
N ASP A 11 38.74 -5.91 14.99
CA ASP A 11 39.45 -4.64 15.07
C ASP A 11 39.09 -3.73 13.87
N VAL A 12 39.02 -2.43 14.14
CA VAL A 12 38.63 -1.38 13.19
C VAL A 12 39.65 -1.23 12.07
N GLY A 13 40.92 -1.55 12.31
CA GLY A 13 42.01 -1.49 11.34
C GLY A 13 42.01 -2.61 10.29
N MET A 14 41.32 -3.73 10.55
CA MET A 14 41.35 -4.89 9.65
C MET A 14 40.57 -4.64 8.36
N GLU A 15 41.08 -5.10 7.22
CA GLU A 15 40.41 -5.00 5.92
C GLU A 15 39.45 -6.15 5.64
N ILE A 16 39.74 -7.33 6.19
CA ILE A 16 39.00 -8.57 5.98
C ILE A 16 38.67 -9.17 7.35
N CYS A 17 37.47 -9.73 7.48
CA CYS A 17 37.08 -10.44 8.69
C CYS A 17 37.88 -11.75 8.80
N PRO A 18 38.63 -11.97 9.90
CA PRO A 18 39.43 -13.18 10.06
C PRO A 18 38.57 -14.46 10.20
N ASN A 19 37.30 -14.31 10.61
CA ASN A 19 36.41 -15.45 10.84
C ASN A 19 35.64 -15.89 9.59
N CYS A 20 35.23 -14.97 8.71
CA CYS A 20 34.37 -15.30 7.56
C CYS A 20 34.83 -14.73 6.22
N GLY A 21 36.01 -14.09 6.15
CA GLY A 21 36.54 -13.53 4.91
C GLY A 21 35.79 -12.30 4.37
N PHE A 22 34.81 -11.76 5.11
CA PHE A 22 34.02 -10.61 4.66
C PHE A 22 34.84 -9.33 4.56
N ASN A 23 34.61 -8.53 3.52
CA ASN A 23 35.33 -7.27 3.28
C ASN A 23 34.84 -6.16 4.23
N LEU A 24 35.64 -5.85 5.25
CA LEU A 24 35.35 -4.83 6.25
C LEU A 24 35.50 -3.39 5.71
N ARG A 25 36.24 -3.18 4.61
CA ARG A 25 36.33 -1.88 3.94
C ARG A 25 34.99 -1.47 3.35
N VAL A 26 34.26 -2.43 2.74
CA VAL A 26 32.89 -2.19 2.26
C VAL A 26 31.96 -1.88 3.43
N GLN A 27 32.06 -2.63 4.53
CA GLN A 27 31.28 -2.36 5.73
C GLN A 27 31.50 -0.94 6.29
N ARG A 28 32.76 -0.50 6.39
CA ARG A 28 33.10 0.86 6.84
C ARG A 28 32.51 1.92 5.92
N LYS A 29 32.56 1.73 4.59
CA LYS A 29 31.92 2.64 3.63
C LYS A 29 30.41 2.71 3.85
N CYS A 30 29.74 1.58 4.05
CA CYS A 30 28.30 1.55 4.36
C CYS A 30 27.99 2.30 5.66
N PHE A 31 28.78 2.11 6.72
CA PHE A 31 28.59 2.82 7.98
C PHE A 31 28.82 4.33 7.83
N SER A 32 29.84 4.74 7.08
CA SER A 32 30.09 6.15 6.77
C SER A 32 28.93 6.78 5.99
N LEU A 33 28.41 6.08 4.98
CA LEU A 33 27.23 6.53 4.22
C LEU A 33 26.00 6.63 5.13
N SER A 34 25.78 5.66 6.00
CA SER A 34 24.70 5.71 6.98
C SER A 34 24.77 6.96 7.87
N ASN A 35 25.95 7.27 8.40
CA ASN A 35 26.16 8.45 9.25
C ASN A 35 25.99 9.76 8.48
N MET A 36 26.47 9.81 7.24
CA MET A 36 26.25 10.96 6.36
C MET A 36 24.75 11.21 6.12
N TYR A 37 23.99 10.16 5.78
CA TYR A 37 22.54 10.29 5.59
C TYR A 37 21.80 10.62 6.88
N TYR A 38 22.29 10.16 8.04
CA TYR A 38 21.74 10.57 9.33
C TYR A 38 21.90 12.07 9.56
N ASN A 39 23.11 12.61 9.35
CA ASN A 39 23.38 14.04 9.50
C ASN A 39 22.53 14.87 8.53
N LEU A 40 22.44 14.47 7.26
CA LEU A 40 21.56 15.12 6.28
C LEU A 40 20.08 15.07 6.70
N GLY A 41 19.64 13.98 7.32
CA GLY A 41 18.30 13.84 7.87
C GLY A 41 18.06 14.77 9.06
N LEU A 42 19.07 14.95 9.93
CA LEU A 42 19.03 15.89 11.05
C LEU A 42 18.94 17.34 10.56
N ASP A 43 19.82 17.75 9.66
CA ASP A 43 19.82 19.10 9.08
C ASP A 43 18.45 19.44 8.45
N LYS A 44 17.85 18.45 7.77
CA LYS A 44 16.51 18.58 7.19
C LYS A 44 15.42 18.70 8.25
N ALA A 45 15.50 17.90 9.31
CA ALA A 45 14.53 17.98 10.41
C ALA A 45 14.58 19.36 11.10
N GLU A 46 15.77 19.95 11.26
CA GLU A 46 15.96 21.28 11.85
C GLU A 46 15.27 22.39 11.07
N ILE A 47 15.35 22.36 9.73
CA ILE A 47 14.64 23.32 8.86
C ILE A 47 13.14 23.00 8.70
N ARG A 48 12.62 21.99 9.41
CA ARG A 48 11.27 21.41 9.27
C ARG A 48 10.96 20.84 7.89
N ASP A 49 11.97 20.33 7.20
CA ASP A 49 11.83 19.44 6.03
C ASP A 49 11.62 18.01 6.52
N LEU A 50 10.44 17.74 7.09
CA LEU A 50 10.15 16.45 7.73
C LEU A 50 10.08 15.32 6.70
N SER A 51 9.48 15.58 5.53
CA SER A 51 9.41 14.60 4.42
C SER A 51 10.80 14.26 3.89
N GLY A 52 11.67 15.27 3.70
CA GLY A 52 13.05 15.04 3.28
C GLY A 52 13.88 14.35 4.37
N ALA A 53 13.66 14.69 5.64
CA ALA A 53 14.31 14.01 6.76
C ALA A 53 13.94 12.52 6.80
N ILE A 54 12.66 12.16 6.61
CA ILE A 54 12.23 10.76 6.51
C ILE A 54 12.97 10.01 5.40
N ASP A 55 13.10 10.61 4.20
CA ASP A 55 13.83 9.96 3.10
C ASP A 55 15.31 9.73 3.45
N MET A 56 16.00 10.74 3.98
CA MET A 56 17.42 10.62 4.35
C MET A 56 17.62 9.59 5.48
N LEU A 57 16.77 9.59 6.50
CA LEU A 57 16.87 8.64 7.62
C LEU A 57 16.57 7.21 7.18
N ARG A 58 15.60 7.00 6.29
CA ARG A 58 15.36 5.68 5.68
C ARG A 58 16.57 5.19 4.88
N ARG A 59 17.24 6.07 4.12
CA ARG A 59 18.49 5.74 3.44
C ARG A 59 19.60 5.40 4.44
N SER A 60 19.72 6.16 5.53
CA SER A 60 20.67 5.85 6.61
C SER A 60 20.48 4.42 7.14
N LEU A 61 19.24 4.01 7.40
CA LEU A 61 18.90 2.67 7.88
C LEU A 61 19.07 1.57 6.81
N LYS A 62 18.97 1.92 5.52
CA LYS A 62 19.27 1.00 4.42
C LYS A 62 20.74 0.58 4.41
N PHE A 63 21.66 1.52 4.71
CA PHE A 63 23.10 1.23 4.80
C PHE A 63 23.50 0.63 6.15
N ASN A 64 22.84 1.01 7.24
CA ASN A 64 23.05 0.41 8.55
C ASN A 64 21.74 0.29 9.34
N LYS A 65 21.19 -0.93 9.37
CA LYS A 65 19.95 -1.23 10.11
C LYS A 65 20.08 -1.06 11.64
N TYR A 66 21.31 -0.99 12.16
CA TYR A 66 21.60 -0.84 13.58
C TYR A 66 21.94 0.60 13.98
N ASN A 67 21.74 1.59 13.10
CA ASN A 67 21.93 2.99 13.44
C ASN A 67 20.80 3.47 14.37
N ILE A 68 21.02 3.36 15.68
CA ILE A 68 20.06 3.72 16.74
C ILE A 68 19.68 5.20 16.68
N HIS A 69 20.64 6.09 16.43
CA HIS A 69 20.37 7.52 16.32
C HIS A 69 19.44 7.85 15.15
N ALA A 70 19.66 7.22 14.00
CA ALA A 70 18.77 7.37 12.84
C ALA A 70 17.36 6.84 13.10
N ARG A 71 17.22 5.70 13.82
CA ARG A 71 15.90 5.17 14.21
C ARG A 71 15.16 6.09 15.18
N ASN A 72 15.86 6.58 16.20
CA ASN A 72 15.27 7.47 17.20
C ASN A 72 14.79 8.77 16.57
N LEU A 73 15.63 9.37 15.71
CA LEU A 73 15.27 10.58 14.98
C LEU A 73 14.13 10.31 13.97
N LEU A 74 14.15 9.17 13.27
CA LEU A 74 13.06 8.80 12.36
C LEU A 74 11.73 8.68 13.10
N GLY A 75 11.73 8.06 14.28
CA GLY A 75 10.54 7.97 15.12
C GLY A 75 10.03 9.35 15.56
N LEU A 76 10.92 10.27 15.96
CA LEU A 76 10.55 11.65 16.28
C LEU A 76 9.93 12.38 15.09
N VAL A 77 10.52 12.25 13.91
CA VAL A 77 10.00 12.87 12.69
C VAL A 77 8.63 12.30 12.34
N TYR A 78 8.42 10.98 12.46
CA TYR A 78 7.10 10.38 12.27
C TYR A 78 6.06 10.87 13.26
N PHE A 79 6.46 11.05 14.52
CA PHE A 79 5.58 11.59 15.55
C PHE A 79 5.18 13.04 15.22
N GLU A 80 6.11 13.85 14.73
CA GLU A 80 5.84 15.22 14.27
C GLU A 80 4.96 15.29 13.01
N THR A 81 5.00 14.30 12.12
CA THR A 81 4.10 14.20 10.96
C THR A 81 2.76 13.54 11.28
N GLY A 82 2.48 13.23 12.56
CA GLY A 82 1.24 12.61 13.03
C GLY A 82 1.13 11.11 12.75
N GLU A 83 2.23 10.43 12.39
CA GLU A 83 2.32 8.99 12.13
C GLU A 83 2.80 8.24 13.39
N ALA A 84 2.03 8.34 14.48
CA ALA A 84 2.46 7.84 15.81
C ALA A 84 2.74 6.32 15.86
N VAL A 85 2.05 5.51 15.06
CA VAL A 85 2.29 4.05 15.00
C VAL A 85 3.65 3.74 14.37
N ALA A 86 3.98 4.44 13.28
CA ALA A 86 5.29 4.31 12.65
C ALA A 86 6.41 4.78 13.59
N ALA A 87 6.17 5.86 14.34
CA ALA A 87 7.08 6.33 15.37
C ALA A 87 7.34 5.29 16.46
N LEU A 88 6.27 4.72 17.02
CA LEU A 88 6.35 3.70 18.05
C LEU A 88 7.10 2.45 17.57
N SER A 89 6.85 2.00 16.33
CA SER A 89 7.56 0.88 15.73
C SER A 89 9.07 1.10 15.69
N GLU A 90 9.53 2.27 15.23
CA GLU A 90 10.97 2.57 15.16
C GLU A 90 11.62 2.64 16.54
N TRP A 91 10.93 3.20 17.54
CA TRP A 91 11.44 3.26 18.92
C TRP A 91 11.48 1.89 19.59
N ILE A 92 10.50 1.01 19.35
CA ILE A 92 10.52 -0.37 19.86
C ILE A 92 11.69 -1.14 19.25
N ILE A 93 11.91 -1.01 17.93
CA ILE A 93 13.06 -1.63 17.27
C ILE A 93 14.37 -1.08 17.85
N SER A 94 14.46 0.24 18.06
CA SER A 94 15.61 0.88 18.68
C SER A 94 15.88 0.32 20.08
N LYS A 95 14.87 0.22 20.94
CA LYS A 95 14.97 -0.36 22.29
C LYS A 95 15.39 -1.83 22.27
N ASN A 96 14.90 -2.60 21.30
CA ASN A 96 15.30 -4.00 21.15
C ASN A 96 16.78 -4.15 20.75
N ILE A 97 17.30 -3.23 19.94
CA ILE A 97 18.72 -3.21 19.55
C ILE A 97 19.62 -2.73 20.70
N MET A 98 19.18 -1.71 21.45
CA MET A 98 19.89 -1.14 22.59
C MET A 98 18.93 -1.02 23.79
N PRO A 99 18.90 -2.03 24.68
CA PRO A 99 17.99 -2.03 25.83
C PRO A 99 18.36 -1.01 26.91
N GLU A 100 19.67 -0.80 27.15
CA GLU A 100 20.18 0.10 28.17
C GLU A 100 20.59 1.45 27.59
N ASN A 101 20.39 2.54 28.36
CA ASN A 101 20.79 3.92 28.00
C ASN A 101 20.25 4.43 26.64
N ASN A 102 19.09 3.92 26.20
CA ASN A 102 18.44 4.36 24.97
C ASN A 102 17.32 5.36 25.24
N VAL A 103 17.41 6.53 24.59
CA VAL A 103 16.41 7.61 24.66
C VAL A 103 15.03 7.17 24.16
N ALA A 104 14.97 6.15 23.29
CA ALA A 104 13.72 5.55 22.83
C ALA A 104 12.81 5.10 23.99
N THR A 105 13.39 4.69 25.13
CA THR A 105 12.62 4.26 26.30
C THR A 105 11.76 5.39 26.86
N GLU A 106 12.30 6.61 26.90
CA GLU A 106 11.54 7.80 27.33
C GLU A 106 10.45 8.16 26.31
N TYR A 107 10.76 8.10 25.01
CA TYR A 107 9.76 8.35 23.96
C TYR A 107 8.62 7.34 23.99
N ILE A 108 8.90 6.06 24.22
CA ILE A 108 7.86 5.04 24.37
C ILE A 108 7.03 5.31 25.63
N ALA A 109 7.66 5.62 26.76
CA ALA A 109 6.97 5.87 28.02
C ALA A 109 6.04 7.10 27.92
N THR A 110 6.51 8.20 27.33
CA THR A 110 5.69 9.40 27.10
C THR A 110 4.49 9.11 26.19
N LEU A 111 4.69 8.32 25.13
CA LEU A 111 3.60 7.95 24.22
C LEU A 111 2.59 6.99 24.87
N GLN A 112 3.06 6.02 25.66
CA GLN A 112 2.20 5.07 26.39
C GLN A 112 1.45 5.72 27.55
N ALA A 113 2.03 6.74 28.20
CA ALA A 113 1.32 7.54 29.19
C ALA A 113 0.07 8.22 28.61
N GLU A 114 0.07 8.52 27.32
CA GLU A 114 -1.08 9.04 26.57
C GLU A 114 -1.87 7.92 25.85
N GLN A 115 -2.07 6.75 26.48
CA GLN A 115 -2.72 5.58 25.86
C GLN A 115 -4.06 5.92 25.16
N ALA A 116 -4.90 6.76 25.77
CA ALA A 116 -6.17 7.20 25.18
C ALA A 116 -6.00 7.95 23.85
N LYS A 117 -4.89 8.70 23.70
CA LYS A 117 -4.55 9.42 22.47
C LYS A 117 -3.98 8.46 21.42
N LEU A 118 -3.20 7.46 21.85
CA LEU A 118 -2.71 6.41 20.94
C LEU A 118 -3.86 5.59 20.36
N ASP A 119 -4.83 5.19 21.18
CA ASP A 119 -6.03 4.49 20.72
C ASP A 119 -6.87 5.36 19.78
N MET A 120 -6.99 6.66 20.09
CA MET A 120 -7.64 7.63 19.20
C MET A 120 -6.91 7.72 17.85
N ILE A 121 -5.58 7.79 17.84
CA ILE A 121 -4.77 7.83 16.61
C ILE A 121 -4.92 6.52 15.82
N ASN A 122 -4.91 5.36 16.46
CA ASN A 122 -5.14 4.07 15.80
C ASN A 122 -6.52 4.01 15.11
N GLN A 123 -7.56 4.52 15.77
CA GLN A 123 -8.88 4.65 15.15
C GLN A 123 -8.87 5.63 13.97
N THR A 124 -8.07 6.69 14.01
CA THR A 124 -7.97 7.64 12.89
C THR A 124 -7.41 6.98 11.63
N ILE A 125 -6.50 6.00 11.74
CA ILE A 125 -5.97 5.26 10.57
C ILE A 125 -7.08 4.44 9.89
N LYS A 126 -7.87 3.68 10.67
CA LYS A 126 -9.01 2.91 10.14
C LYS A 126 -10.02 3.84 9.44
N LYS A 127 -10.34 4.97 10.07
CA LYS A 127 -11.24 5.99 9.50
C LYS A 127 -10.65 6.65 8.25
N TYR A 128 -9.35 6.88 8.21
CA TYR A 128 -8.65 7.43 7.05
C TYR A 128 -8.75 6.49 5.84
N ASN A 129 -8.52 5.18 6.06
CA ASN A 129 -8.68 4.18 5.01
C ASN A 129 -10.13 4.09 4.51
N SER A 130 -11.10 4.20 5.42
CA SER A 130 -12.52 4.30 5.05
C SER A 130 -12.80 5.55 4.20
N ALA A 131 -12.27 6.71 4.59
CA ALA A 131 -12.46 7.94 3.83
C ALA A 131 -11.82 7.85 2.43
N LEU A 132 -10.66 7.20 2.31
CA LEU A 132 -10.01 6.93 1.02
C LEU A 132 -10.89 6.03 0.14
N LYS A 133 -11.51 4.98 0.71
CA LYS A 133 -12.45 4.12 -0.02
C LYS A 133 -13.66 4.92 -0.50
N CYS A 134 -14.26 5.76 0.34
CA CYS A 134 -15.35 6.65 -0.05
C CYS A 134 -14.96 7.60 -1.21
N CYS A 135 -13.72 8.11 -1.23
CA CYS A 135 -13.24 8.93 -2.36
C CYS A 135 -13.21 8.13 -3.68
N ARG A 136 -12.78 6.86 -3.63
CA ARG A 136 -12.76 5.98 -4.82
C ARG A 136 -14.15 5.62 -5.33
N GLU A 137 -15.13 5.58 -4.44
CA GLU A 137 -16.54 5.33 -4.74
C GLU A 137 -17.31 6.60 -5.17
N ASN A 138 -16.60 7.71 -5.44
CA ASN A 138 -17.17 9.03 -5.74
C ASN A 138 -18.03 9.66 -4.62
N ASN A 139 -17.98 9.11 -3.41
CA ASN A 139 -18.69 9.61 -2.22
C ASN A 139 -17.85 10.67 -1.48
N GLU A 140 -17.50 11.75 -2.18
CA GLU A 140 -16.54 12.75 -1.71
C GLU A 140 -17.01 13.59 -0.52
N ASP A 141 -18.31 13.86 -0.40
CA ASP A 141 -18.87 14.64 0.73
C ASP A 141 -18.75 13.91 2.06
N VAL A 142 -19.05 12.61 2.05
CA VAL A 142 -18.88 11.73 3.22
C VAL A 142 -17.41 11.65 3.60
N ALA A 143 -16.52 11.48 2.61
CA ALA A 143 -15.08 11.47 2.83
C ALA A 143 -14.58 12.79 3.44
N ALA A 144 -15.04 13.94 2.95
CA ALA A 144 -14.64 15.25 3.48
C ALA A 144 -15.13 15.48 4.93
N ILE A 145 -16.32 14.99 5.30
CA ILE A 145 -16.80 15.03 6.70
C ILE A 145 -15.91 14.15 7.59
N GLN A 146 -15.64 12.92 7.17
CA GLN A 146 -14.79 11.98 7.92
C GLN A 146 -13.36 12.52 8.11
N LEU A 147 -12.76 13.09 7.06
CA LEU A 147 -11.42 13.67 7.10
C LEU A 147 -11.33 14.88 8.04
N ARG A 148 -12.36 15.74 8.09
CA ARG A 148 -12.41 16.83 9.07
C ARG A 148 -12.42 16.30 10.51
N LYS A 149 -13.18 15.24 10.78
CA LYS A 149 -13.18 14.59 12.11
C LYS A 149 -11.82 13.99 12.45
N ILE A 150 -11.17 13.32 11.49
CA ILE A 150 -9.83 12.77 11.63
C ILE A 150 -8.82 13.86 11.98
N LEU A 151 -8.84 14.99 11.27
CA LEU A 151 -7.90 16.10 11.47
C LEU A 151 -8.14 16.87 12.77
N ASN A 152 -9.35 16.82 13.33
CA ASN A 152 -9.61 17.35 14.67
C ASN A 152 -9.01 16.44 15.76
N GLN A 153 -8.98 15.13 15.52
CA GLN A 153 -8.42 14.14 16.45
C GLN A 153 -6.88 14.03 16.33
N ASN A 154 -6.36 14.12 15.11
CA ASN A 154 -4.94 14.08 14.79
C ASN A 154 -4.57 15.27 13.88
N PRO A 155 -4.31 16.46 14.45
CA PRO A 155 -4.02 17.67 13.69
C PRO A 155 -2.62 17.70 13.06
N LYS A 156 -1.74 16.74 13.39
CA LYS A 156 -0.40 16.65 12.79
C LYS A 156 -0.39 15.81 11.50
N LEU A 157 -1.47 15.09 11.19
CA LEU A 157 -1.55 14.16 10.05
C LEU A 157 -1.57 14.89 8.70
N ILE A 158 -0.40 15.02 8.08
CA ILE A 158 -0.22 15.70 6.78
C ILE A 158 -1.04 15.03 5.66
N LYS A 159 -1.04 13.69 5.60
CA LYS A 159 -1.78 12.91 4.58
C LYS A 159 -3.29 13.21 4.60
N GLY A 160 -3.85 13.43 5.78
CA GLY A 160 -5.26 13.82 5.95
C GLY A 160 -5.56 15.18 5.34
N TYR A 161 -4.65 16.16 5.51
CA TYR A 161 -4.79 17.47 4.89
C TYR A 161 -4.67 17.41 3.36
N HIS A 162 -3.75 16.59 2.84
CA HIS A 162 -3.61 16.37 1.40
C HIS A 162 -4.87 15.81 0.76
N LEU A 163 -5.45 14.76 1.34
CA LEU A 163 -6.66 14.14 0.80
C LEU A 163 -7.86 15.09 0.86
N LEU A 164 -8.02 15.82 1.97
CA LEU A 164 -9.09 16.80 2.10
C LEU A 164 -8.92 17.98 1.12
N ALA A 165 -7.69 18.45 0.92
CA ALA A 165 -7.39 19.49 -0.05
C ALA A 165 -7.67 19.03 -1.48
N LEU A 166 -7.34 17.77 -1.82
CA LEU A 166 -7.60 17.19 -3.13
C LEU A 166 -9.11 17.15 -3.44
N ILE A 167 -9.94 16.75 -2.46
CA ILE A 167 -11.41 16.80 -2.60
C ILE A 167 -11.89 18.22 -2.86
N TYR A 168 -11.37 19.22 -2.15
CA TYR A 168 -11.76 20.62 -2.38
C TYR A 168 -11.29 21.15 -3.73
N ILE A 169 -10.11 20.76 -4.21
CA ILE A 169 -9.63 21.09 -5.55
C ILE A 169 -10.55 20.48 -6.61
N HIS A 170 -10.91 19.20 -6.45
CA HIS A 170 -11.82 18.51 -7.38
C HIS A 170 -13.21 19.18 -7.46
N LYS A 171 -13.71 19.68 -6.33
CA LYS A 171 -14.97 20.44 -6.26
C LYS A 171 -14.88 21.91 -6.70
N GLY A 172 -13.69 22.40 -7.07
CA GLY A 172 -13.46 23.81 -7.42
C GLY A 172 -13.46 24.76 -6.22
N GLU A 173 -13.44 24.25 -4.98
CA GLU A 173 -13.42 25.04 -3.74
C GLU A 173 -11.99 25.45 -3.35
N TYR A 174 -11.29 26.14 -4.26
CA TYR A 174 -9.86 26.45 -4.14
C TYR A 174 -9.47 27.23 -2.86
N GLU A 175 -10.31 28.15 -2.40
CA GLU A 175 -10.04 28.92 -1.17
C GLU A 175 -10.08 28.05 0.10
N LYS A 176 -10.95 27.03 0.14
CA LYS A 176 -10.97 26.07 1.24
C LYS A 176 -9.76 25.15 1.17
N ALA A 177 -9.40 24.67 -0.03
CA ALA A 177 -8.19 23.89 -0.26
C ALA A 177 -6.93 24.64 0.22
N ARG A 178 -6.79 25.92 -0.16
CA ARG A 178 -5.69 26.80 0.26
C ARG A 178 -5.55 26.86 1.78
N LYS A 179 -6.66 27.09 2.50
CA LYS A 179 -6.67 27.17 3.98
C LYS A 179 -6.19 25.87 4.62
N ILE A 180 -6.59 24.73 4.07
CA ILE A 180 -6.19 23.41 4.56
C ILE A 180 -4.70 23.15 4.28
N LEU A 181 -4.23 23.42 3.07
CA LEU A 181 -2.84 23.23 2.67
C LEU A 181 -1.87 24.14 3.45
N LYS A 182 -2.28 25.36 3.81
CA LYS A 182 -1.51 26.23 4.72
C LYS A 182 -1.30 25.59 6.09
N LYS A 183 -2.23 24.76 6.59
CA LYS A 183 -2.04 24.03 7.85
C LYS A 183 -1.00 22.92 7.67
N ALA A 184 -1.06 22.17 6.57
CA ALA A 184 -0.06 21.15 6.24
C ALA A 184 1.35 21.76 6.10
N ALA A 185 1.48 22.90 5.41
CA ALA A 185 2.74 23.61 5.21
C ALA A 185 3.38 24.16 6.50
N LYS A 186 2.57 24.37 7.56
CA LYS A 186 3.11 24.74 8.88
C LYS A 186 3.77 23.56 9.60
N ILE A 187 3.30 22.34 9.33
CA ILE A 187 3.84 21.12 9.94
C ILE A 187 5.14 20.77 9.24
N ASP A 188 5.10 20.67 7.91
CA ASP A 188 6.23 20.39 7.03
C ASP A 188 6.28 21.44 5.90
N LYS A 189 7.34 22.24 5.91
CA LYS A 189 7.46 23.42 5.04
C LYS A 189 7.80 23.07 3.60
N THR A 190 8.48 21.96 3.38
CA THR A 190 9.10 21.57 2.10
C THR A 190 8.45 20.33 1.50
N ASN A 191 7.37 19.82 2.10
CA ASN A 191 6.61 18.71 1.56
C ASN A 191 6.18 19.00 0.09
N SER A 192 6.71 18.19 -0.83
CA SER A 192 6.55 18.39 -2.27
C SER A 192 5.09 18.32 -2.73
N THR A 193 4.27 17.46 -2.12
CA THR A 193 2.84 17.34 -2.47
C THR A 193 2.04 18.53 -1.95
N THR A 194 2.31 19.03 -0.74
CA THR A 194 1.70 20.27 -0.23
C THR A 194 1.99 21.44 -1.16
N LEU A 195 3.27 21.64 -1.51
CA LEU A 195 3.69 22.74 -2.36
C LEU A 195 3.13 22.63 -3.78
N ARG A 196 3.06 21.41 -4.34
CA ARG A 196 2.43 21.15 -5.63
C ARG A 196 0.94 21.51 -5.62
N PHE A 197 0.20 21.09 -4.58
CA PHE A 197 -1.23 21.42 -4.47
C PHE A 197 -1.47 22.91 -4.25
N LEU A 198 -0.61 23.60 -3.50
CA LEU A 198 -0.68 25.05 -3.36
C LEU A 198 -0.43 25.76 -4.70
N LYS A 199 0.55 25.29 -5.47
CA LYS A 199 0.84 25.84 -6.80
C LYS A 199 -0.34 25.67 -7.77
N GLU A 200 -1.01 24.52 -7.72
CA GLU A 200 -2.23 24.29 -8.52
C GLU A 200 -3.34 25.27 -8.11
N VAL A 201 -3.59 25.40 -6.81
CA VAL A 201 -4.59 26.34 -6.28
C VAL A 201 -4.25 27.79 -6.67
N ASP A 202 -2.98 28.19 -6.61
CA ASP A 202 -2.52 29.52 -7.00
C ASP A 202 -2.71 29.77 -8.50
N PHE A 203 -2.44 28.77 -9.34
CA PHE A 203 -2.66 28.85 -10.78
C PHE A 203 -4.14 29.06 -11.12
N GLN A 204 -5.03 28.29 -10.48
CA GLN A 204 -6.48 28.37 -10.74
C GLN A 204 -7.13 29.66 -10.24
N THR A 205 -6.59 30.27 -9.19
CA THR A 205 -7.14 31.48 -8.56
C THR A 205 -6.42 32.77 -8.94
N GLY A 206 -5.28 32.68 -9.63
CA GLY A 206 -4.43 33.82 -9.99
C GLY A 206 -3.78 34.55 -8.79
N THR A 207 -3.88 34.01 -7.57
CA THR A 207 -3.35 34.63 -6.35
C THR A 207 -2.31 33.73 -5.69
N GLN A 208 -1.12 34.28 -5.44
CA GLN A 208 -0.03 33.54 -4.81
C GLN A 208 -0.29 33.30 -3.32
N THR A 209 -0.09 32.07 -2.87
CA THR A 209 -0.17 31.69 -1.46
C THR A 209 1.05 32.20 -0.69
N SER A 210 0.89 33.23 0.13
CA SER A 210 1.91 33.54 1.15
C SER A 210 1.79 32.58 2.35
N LEU A 211 2.90 31.91 2.66
CA LEU A 211 3.08 30.99 3.79
C LEU A 211 3.68 31.68 5.03
N GLU A 212 4.28 32.86 4.85
CA GLU A 212 4.82 33.64 5.96
C GLU A 212 3.70 34.37 6.72
N PRO A 213 3.80 34.49 8.06
CA PRO A 213 2.87 35.34 8.80
C PRO A 213 3.02 36.76 8.28
N ARG A 214 1.90 37.37 7.86
CA ARG A 214 1.83 38.81 7.54
C ARG A 214 2.35 39.56 8.77
N ARG A 215 3.62 39.99 8.72
CA ARG A 215 4.15 40.94 9.71
C ARG A 215 3.34 42.22 9.48
N PHE A 216 2.45 42.55 10.41
CA PHE A 216 1.85 43.88 10.51
C PHE A 216 2.95 44.85 10.98
N GLY A 217 3.93 45.08 10.11
CA GLY A 217 4.86 46.18 10.17
C GLY A 217 4.33 47.24 9.21
N ARG A 218 3.98 48.40 9.75
CA ARG A 218 3.69 49.61 9.00
C ARG A 218 4.92 49.95 8.15
N ARG A 219 4.88 49.70 6.84
CA ARG A 219 5.85 50.22 5.86
C ARG A 219 5.22 50.20 4.48
N GLU A 220 4.79 51.39 4.05
CA GLU A 220 5.43 52.16 2.98
C GLU A 220 5.19 51.51 1.62
N ARG A 221 4.25 52.09 0.87
CA ARG A 221 4.15 51.93 -0.57
C ARG A 221 5.50 52.32 -1.16
N THR A 222 6.28 51.34 -1.59
CA THR A 222 7.26 51.56 -2.65
C THR A 222 6.53 51.22 -3.96
N GLU A 223 6.16 52.27 -4.67
CA GLU A 223 5.79 52.21 -6.08
C GLU A 223 7.06 51.87 -6.86
N GLU A 224 7.20 50.63 -7.31
CA GLU A 224 8.16 50.30 -8.36
C GLU A 224 7.54 50.65 -9.72
N GLN A 225 8.00 51.82 -10.17
CA GLN A 225 8.13 52.32 -11.53
C GLN A 225 7.72 51.37 -12.66
N ARG A 226 6.69 51.78 -13.40
CA ARG A 226 6.59 51.52 -14.84
C ARG A 226 7.51 52.51 -15.53
N GLU A 227 8.50 52.01 -16.25
CA GLU A 227 9.28 52.83 -17.17
C GLU A 227 8.45 53.16 -18.41
N ASP A 228 8.42 54.46 -18.70
CA ASP A 228 7.94 55.09 -19.92
C ASP A 228 8.81 54.67 -21.12
N GLU A 229 8.19 54.61 -22.30
CA GLU A 229 8.76 55.29 -23.46
C GLU A 229 7.65 55.63 -24.48
N ARG A 230 7.36 56.92 -24.58
CA ARG A 230 6.62 57.56 -25.67
C ARG A 230 7.60 58.48 -26.38
N GLU A 231 7.89 58.21 -27.66
CA GLU A 231 8.43 59.23 -28.56
C GLU A 231 7.36 59.69 -29.54
N ARG A 232 7.09 61.00 -29.49
CA ARG A 232 6.40 61.75 -30.54
C ARG A 232 7.48 62.35 -31.45
N VAL A 233 7.33 62.19 -32.75
CA VAL A 233 7.95 63.08 -33.75
C VAL A 233 6.83 63.71 -34.57
N VAL A 234 6.84 65.04 -34.61
CA VAL A 234 5.98 65.89 -35.43
C VAL A 234 6.83 66.50 -36.54
N SER A 235 6.39 66.34 -37.79
CA SER A 235 6.65 67.22 -38.96
C SER A 235 5.93 66.60 -40.15
N GLY A 236 5.25 67.30 -41.06
CA GLY A 236 5.04 68.71 -41.31
C GLY A 236 4.37 68.78 -42.69
N ASP A 237 3.31 69.55 -42.82
CA ASP A 237 2.57 69.75 -44.07
C ASP A 237 3.46 70.29 -45.19
N THR A 238 3.38 69.69 -46.38
CA THR A 238 3.72 70.38 -47.63
C THR A 238 2.75 69.97 -48.75
N VAL A 239 1.94 70.94 -49.16
CA VAL A 239 1.07 70.90 -50.33
C VAL A 239 1.91 71.27 -51.55
N ILE A 240 1.93 70.41 -52.57
CA ILE A 240 2.48 70.71 -53.89
C ILE A 240 1.49 70.21 -54.97
N ILE A 241 0.96 71.15 -55.76
CA ILE A 241 0.18 70.95 -56.99
C ILE A 241 1.05 71.56 -58.10
N PRO A 242 1.42 70.86 -59.22
CA PRO A 242 0.64 70.88 -60.48
C PRO A 242 0.97 69.69 -61.45
N PRO A 243 0.65 69.69 -62.77
CA PRO A 243 -0.44 70.31 -63.53
C PRO A 243 -1.33 69.25 -64.25
N THR A 244 -2.37 69.76 -64.90
CA THR A 244 -3.36 69.07 -65.72
C THR A 244 -2.77 68.33 -66.93
N PHE A 245 -3.17 67.07 -67.12
CA PHE A 245 -2.96 66.31 -68.36
C PHE A 245 -4.29 65.72 -68.85
N ARG A 246 -4.41 65.73 -70.19
CA ARG A 246 -5.61 65.66 -71.01
C ARG A 246 -6.47 64.40 -70.84
N GLU A 247 -7.77 64.59 -71.09
CA GLU A 247 -8.80 63.57 -71.20
C GLU A 247 -8.38 62.42 -72.13
N THR A 248 -8.16 61.24 -71.56
CA THR A 248 -8.32 59.96 -72.24
C THR A 248 -9.58 59.31 -71.68
N SER A 249 -10.43 58.80 -72.58
CA SER A 249 -11.73 58.19 -72.29
C SER A 249 -11.76 57.42 -70.98
N THR A 250 -12.67 57.80 -70.08
CA THR A 250 -12.88 57.24 -68.73
C THR A 250 -13.03 55.71 -68.71
N ALA A 251 -13.40 55.10 -69.84
CA ALA A 251 -13.49 53.65 -70.00
C ALA A 251 -12.11 52.95 -70.01
N ALA A 252 -11.08 53.56 -70.59
CA ALA A 252 -9.74 52.95 -70.68
C ALA A 252 -9.01 52.96 -69.33
N THR A 253 -9.20 54.01 -68.54
CA THR A 253 -8.67 54.10 -67.17
C THR A 253 -9.35 53.11 -66.24
N MET A 254 -10.68 52.92 -66.35
CA MET A 254 -11.37 51.89 -65.55
C MET A 254 -10.95 50.47 -65.93
N LEU A 255 -10.71 50.18 -67.21
CA LEU A 255 -10.22 48.88 -67.66
C LEU A 255 -8.82 48.57 -67.09
N ASN A 256 -7.90 49.54 -67.14
CA ASN A 256 -6.54 49.37 -66.60
C ASN A 256 -6.53 49.20 -65.08
N ILE A 257 -7.41 49.91 -64.35
CA ILE A 257 -7.58 49.72 -62.91
C ILE A 257 -8.14 48.33 -62.61
N GLY A 258 -9.12 47.86 -63.39
CA GLY A 258 -9.69 46.52 -63.26
C GLY A 258 -8.66 45.41 -63.47
N ILE A 259 -7.83 45.53 -64.52
CA ILE A 259 -6.74 44.58 -64.80
C ILE A 259 -5.68 44.63 -63.69
N GLY A 260 -5.34 45.82 -63.19
CA GLY A 260 -4.41 46.00 -62.07
C GLY A 260 -4.89 45.36 -60.76
N LEU A 261 -6.19 45.48 -60.45
CA LEU A 261 -6.80 44.83 -59.28
C LEU A 261 -6.81 43.30 -59.41
N MET A 262 -7.10 42.78 -60.60
CA MET A 262 -7.07 41.35 -60.89
C MET A 262 -5.66 40.77 -60.72
N LEU A 263 -4.66 41.44 -61.29
CA LEU A 263 -3.25 41.05 -61.14
C LEU A 263 -2.79 41.16 -59.69
N GLY A 264 -3.19 42.21 -58.96
CA GLY A 264 -2.91 42.36 -57.55
C GLY A 264 -3.49 41.22 -56.70
N ALA A 265 -4.75 40.84 -56.95
CA ALA A 265 -5.39 39.72 -56.25
C ALA A 265 -4.71 38.37 -56.54
N LEU A 266 -4.28 38.15 -57.79
CA LEU A 266 -3.54 36.94 -58.18
C LEU A 266 -2.16 36.86 -57.51
N VAL A 267 -1.45 37.98 -57.40
CA VAL A 267 -0.14 38.04 -56.72
C VAL A 267 -0.29 37.75 -55.21
N VAL A 268 -1.31 38.32 -54.56
CA VAL A 268 -1.60 38.03 -53.14
C VAL A 268 -1.96 36.56 -52.94
N TRP A 269 -2.80 36.00 -53.81
CA TRP A 269 -3.20 34.59 -53.72
C TRP A 269 -2.02 33.63 -53.92
N PHE A 270 -1.14 33.92 -54.88
CA PHE A 270 0.01 33.05 -55.22
C PHE A 270 1.19 33.19 -54.25
N LEU A 271 1.42 34.37 -53.66
CA LEU A 271 2.53 34.57 -52.70
C LEU A 271 2.12 34.32 -51.25
N VAL A 272 0.93 34.77 -50.84
CA VAL A 272 0.50 34.69 -49.43
C VAL A 272 -0.20 33.35 -49.14
N GLY A 273 -0.94 32.79 -50.10
CA GLY A 273 -1.65 31.53 -49.94
C GLY A 273 -0.74 30.36 -49.54
N PRO A 274 0.32 30.05 -50.32
CA PRO A 274 1.25 28.95 -50.00
C PRO A 274 2.08 29.21 -48.74
N ALA A 275 2.50 30.45 -48.52
CA ALA A 275 3.32 30.81 -47.36
C ALA A 275 2.54 30.68 -46.04
N ASN A 276 1.25 30.99 -46.03
CA ASN A 276 0.43 30.91 -44.82
C ASN A 276 -0.01 29.47 -44.52
N THR A 277 -0.30 28.66 -45.55
CA THR A 277 -0.62 27.23 -45.38
C THR A 277 0.58 26.42 -44.90
N GLN A 278 1.80 26.70 -45.39
CA GLN A 278 3.02 26.08 -44.85
C GLN A 278 3.28 26.45 -43.39
N ARG A 279 3.01 27.70 -42.99
CA ARG A 279 3.20 28.14 -41.59
C ARG A 279 2.21 27.46 -40.63
N ILE A 280 0.96 27.32 -41.04
CA ILE A 280 -0.09 26.64 -40.26
C ILE A 280 0.21 25.15 -40.11
N ASN A 281 0.61 24.47 -41.20
CA ASN A 281 0.94 23.05 -41.15
C ASN A 281 2.17 22.80 -40.26
N ARG A 282 3.21 23.63 -40.36
CA ARG A 282 4.40 23.50 -39.50
C ARG A 282 4.07 23.70 -38.02
N GLN A 283 3.19 24.64 -37.67
CA GLN A 283 2.73 24.84 -36.29
C GLN A 283 1.84 23.70 -35.78
N ALA A 284 1.07 23.06 -36.67
CA ALA A 284 0.29 21.89 -36.35
C ALA A 284 1.21 20.67 -36.10
N ASP A 285 2.18 20.42 -36.98
CA ASP A 285 3.12 19.31 -36.86
C ASP A 285 4.00 19.43 -35.60
N GLU A 286 4.48 20.64 -35.28
CA GLU A 286 5.27 20.91 -34.07
C GLU A 286 4.46 20.63 -32.79
N LYS A 287 3.17 20.98 -32.78
CA LYS A 287 2.25 20.63 -31.67
C LYS A 287 1.94 19.14 -31.62
N VAL A 288 1.74 18.48 -32.76
CA VAL A 288 1.49 17.03 -32.82
C VAL A 288 2.69 16.23 -32.31
N VAL A 289 3.92 16.66 -32.62
CA VAL A 289 5.17 16.06 -32.10
C VAL A 289 5.32 16.29 -30.59
N GLU A 290 4.98 17.49 -30.08
CA GLU A 290 5.01 17.77 -28.64
C GLU A 290 3.95 16.94 -27.88
N TYR A 291 2.73 16.84 -28.42
CA TYR A 291 1.65 16.06 -27.81
C TYR A 291 1.92 14.55 -27.87
N SER A 292 2.43 14.03 -28.98
CA SER A 292 2.82 12.61 -29.09
C SER A 292 4.01 12.27 -28.18
N GLY A 293 5.00 13.16 -28.06
CA GLY A 293 6.09 13.01 -27.10
C GLY A 293 5.62 13.02 -25.64
N LYS A 294 4.67 13.90 -25.29
CA LYS A 294 4.05 13.92 -23.95
C LYS A 294 3.23 12.66 -23.69
N MET A 295 2.42 12.20 -24.64
CA MET A 295 1.66 10.95 -24.51
C MET A 295 2.56 9.73 -24.35
N ALA A 296 3.60 9.59 -25.18
CA ALA A 296 4.56 8.49 -25.05
C ALA A 296 5.30 8.52 -23.71
N SER A 297 5.65 9.72 -23.20
CA SER A 297 6.27 9.86 -21.88
C SER A 297 5.31 9.53 -20.73
N GLN A 298 4.04 9.89 -20.86
CA GLN A 298 2.99 9.59 -19.87
C GLN A 298 2.64 8.10 -19.87
N GLU A 299 2.62 7.45 -21.04
CA GLU A 299 2.37 6.03 -21.20
C GLU A 299 3.54 5.19 -20.66
N ALA A 300 4.79 5.62 -20.91
CA ALA A 300 5.97 5.03 -20.29
C ALA A 300 5.97 5.19 -18.76
N GLN A 301 5.55 6.35 -18.24
CA GLN A 301 5.40 6.56 -16.80
C GLN A 301 4.26 5.72 -16.21
N LEU A 302 3.13 5.57 -16.91
CA LEU A 302 2.02 4.71 -16.51
C LEU A 302 2.44 3.24 -16.44
N ASN A 303 3.16 2.74 -17.45
CA ASN A 303 3.66 1.37 -17.47
C ASN A 303 4.70 1.13 -16.37
N GLN A 304 5.57 2.12 -16.10
CA GLN A 304 6.51 2.05 -14.98
C GLN A 304 5.80 2.07 -13.62
N LEU A 305 4.75 2.89 -13.47
CA LEU A 305 3.95 2.97 -12.24
C LEU A 305 3.14 1.69 -12.03
N GLN A 306 2.59 1.12 -13.10
CA GLN A 306 1.86 -0.15 -13.07
C GLN A 306 2.80 -1.29 -12.67
N SER A 307 3.99 -1.38 -13.27
CA SER A 307 5.02 -2.34 -12.88
C SER A 307 5.44 -2.18 -11.40
N GLN A 308 5.52 -0.95 -10.89
CA GLN A 308 5.78 -0.72 -9.48
C GLN A 308 4.61 -1.16 -8.59
N VAL A 309 3.36 -0.91 -8.99
CA VAL A 309 2.16 -1.37 -8.27
C VAL A 309 2.09 -2.90 -8.26
N ASP A 310 2.38 -3.56 -9.37
CA ASP A 310 2.37 -5.01 -9.46
C ASP A 310 3.47 -5.63 -8.57
N SER A 311 4.68 -5.06 -8.61
CA SER A 311 5.77 -5.49 -7.72
C SER A 311 5.44 -5.27 -6.23
N LEU A 312 4.76 -4.17 -5.89
CA LEU A 312 4.35 -3.87 -4.52
C LEU A 312 3.20 -4.77 -4.05
N ASN A 313 2.27 -5.12 -4.93
CA ASN A 313 1.20 -6.07 -4.63
C ASN A 313 1.75 -7.47 -4.39
N GLU A 314 2.71 -7.92 -5.21
CA GLU A 314 3.41 -9.19 -5.03
C GLU A 314 4.20 -9.20 -3.71
N THR A 315 4.88 -8.10 -3.38
CA THR A 315 5.58 -7.95 -2.10
C THR A 315 4.61 -7.97 -0.91
N THR A 316 3.45 -7.32 -1.03
CA THR A 316 2.42 -7.29 0.01
C THR A 316 1.78 -8.66 0.21
N ALA A 317 1.49 -9.37 -0.88
CA ALA A 317 0.98 -10.75 -0.83
C ALA A 317 1.99 -11.69 -0.16
N SER A 318 3.29 -11.57 -0.50
CA SER A 318 4.34 -12.37 0.13
C SER A 318 4.49 -12.05 1.64
N ALA A 319 4.37 -10.78 2.04
CA ALA A 319 4.39 -10.39 3.44
C ALA A 319 3.14 -10.86 4.20
N GLN A 320 1.96 -10.77 3.60
CA GLN A 320 0.71 -11.28 4.17
C GLN A 320 0.78 -12.79 4.38
N GLN A 321 1.32 -13.51 3.40
CA GLN A 321 1.53 -14.95 3.47
C GLN A 321 2.50 -15.30 4.59
N GLN A 322 3.64 -14.61 4.71
CA GLN A 322 4.60 -14.81 5.81
C GLN A 322 3.98 -14.53 7.19
N ILE A 323 3.13 -13.50 7.32
CA ILE A 323 2.40 -13.21 8.56
C ILE A 323 1.43 -14.35 8.88
N GLN A 324 0.68 -14.85 7.90
CA GLN A 324 -0.23 -15.96 8.09
C GLN A 324 0.53 -17.23 8.50
N THR A 325 1.64 -17.55 7.82
CA THR A 325 2.47 -18.71 8.18
C THR A 325 3.02 -18.58 9.60
N ALA A 326 3.43 -17.38 10.02
CA ALA A 326 3.88 -17.13 11.38
C ALA A 326 2.74 -17.25 12.41
N GLN A 327 1.53 -16.80 12.08
CA GLN A 327 0.35 -16.97 12.93
C GLN A 327 -0.04 -18.45 13.08
N ASP A 328 -0.09 -19.19 11.98
CA ASP A 328 -0.42 -20.62 11.98
C ASP A 328 0.63 -21.44 12.75
N THR A 329 1.90 -21.02 12.67
CA THR A 329 2.99 -21.57 13.48
C THR A 329 2.72 -21.33 14.96
N VAL A 330 2.51 -20.09 15.38
CA VAL A 330 2.26 -19.74 16.79
C VAL A 330 1.04 -20.46 17.34
N ALA A 331 -0.06 -20.52 16.59
CA ALA A 331 -1.28 -21.23 16.98
C ALA A 331 -1.01 -22.74 17.19
N SER A 332 -0.23 -23.36 16.30
CA SER A 332 0.14 -24.77 16.41
C SER A 332 1.00 -25.06 17.64
N TYR A 333 1.92 -24.15 17.99
CA TYR A 333 2.70 -24.26 19.23
C TYR A 333 1.83 -24.09 20.49
N GLU A 334 0.89 -23.15 20.47
CA GLU A 334 -0.03 -22.93 21.59
C GLU A 334 -0.94 -24.15 21.81
N ASN A 335 -1.47 -24.72 20.74
CA ASN A 335 -2.30 -25.92 20.80
C ASN A 335 -1.53 -27.16 21.24
N LEU A 336 -0.26 -27.31 20.82
CA LEU A 336 0.61 -28.37 21.31
C LEU A 336 0.86 -28.24 22.82
N LEU A 337 1.09 -27.02 23.32
CA LEU A 337 1.27 -26.77 24.76
C LEU A 337 0.01 -27.08 25.56
N LYS A 338 -1.17 -26.65 25.07
CA LYS A 338 -2.47 -26.97 25.69
C LYS A 338 -2.71 -28.47 25.75
N ALA A 339 -2.35 -29.20 24.68
CA ALA A 339 -2.47 -30.65 24.66
C ALA A 339 -1.56 -31.33 25.69
N VAL A 340 -0.30 -30.90 25.79
CA VAL A 340 0.67 -31.39 26.79
C VAL A 340 0.15 -31.15 28.21
N GLU A 341 -0.35 -29.95 28.49
CA GLU A 341 -0.88 -29.59 29.80
C GLU A 341 -2.13 -30.41 30.15
N ALA A 342 -3.08 -30.52 29.23
CA ALA A 342 -4.29 -31.30 29.42
C ALA A 342 -3.99 -32.80 29.62
N GLN A 343 -2.99 -33.34 28.92
CA GLN A 343 -2.51 -34.71 29.11
C GLN A 343 -1.94 -34.91 30.52
N GLN A 344 -1.13 -33.97 31.03
CA GLN A 344 -0.58 -34.03 32.39
C GLN A 344 -1.66 -33.97 33.47
N GLN A 345 -2.75 -33.25 33.20
CA GLN A 345 -3.90 -33.13 34.09
C GLN A 345 -4.85 -34.34 34.01
N GLY A 346 -4.61 -35.29 33.11
CA GLY A 346 -5.49 -36.44 32.87
C GLY A 346 -6.82 -36.07 32.19
N ASN A 347 -6.93 -34.85 31.62
CA ASN A 347 -8.10 -34.40 30.89
C ASN A 347 -7.96 -34.75 29.41
N THR A 348 -8.37 -35.99 29.09
CA THR A 348 -8.27 -36.55 27.74
C THR A 348 -9.01 -35.69 26.70
N SER A 349 -10.16 -35.12 27.04
CA SER A 349 -10.98 -34.40 26.07
C SER A 349 -10.38 -33.09 25.59
N ASN A 350 -9.87 -32.30 26.54
CA ASN A 350 -9.15 -31.08 26.20
C ASN A 350 -7.85 -31.37 25.44
N ALA A 351 -7.18 -32.48 25.78
CA ALA A 351 -5.97 -32.91 25.08
C ALA A 351 -6.28 -33.34 23.64
N THR A 352 -7.31 -34.17 23.43
CA THR A 352 -7.79 -34.60 22.11
C THR A 352 -8.13 -33.38 21.23
N ASN A 353 -8.94 -32.46 21.73
CA ASN A 353 -9.33 -31.27 20.96
C ASN A 353 -8.11 -30.42 20.58
N ALA A 354 -7.22 -30.14 21.54
CA ALA A 354 -6.02 -29.36 21.30
C ALA A 354 -5.06 -30.06 20.31
N LEU A 355 -4.87 -31.38 20.40
CA LEU A 355 -4.03 -32.18 19.48
C LEU A 355 -4.55 -32.17 18.04
N THR A 356 -5.88 -32.23 17.86
CA THR A 356 -6.48 -32.22 16.52
C THR A 356 -6.37 -30.87 15.80
N GLU A 357 -6.10 -29.78 16.54
CA GLU A 357 -5.91 -28.44 15.98
C GLU A 357 -4.43 -28.07 15.74
N VAL A 358 -3.49 -28.95 16.07
CA VAL A 358 -2.07 -28.72 15.80
C VAL A 358 -1.78 -28.99 14.32
N ASN A 359 -1.16 -28.03 13.61
CA ASN A 359 -0.62 -28.28 12.28
C ASN A 359 0.83 -28.82 12.39
N PRO A 360 1.09 -30.11 12.10
CA PRO A 360 2.41 -30.71 12.27
C PRO A 360 3.47 -30.17 11.31
N GLU A 361 3.06 -29.64 10.14
CA GLU A 361 3.97 -29.10 9.14
C GLU A 361 4.49 -27.70 9.50
N ALA A 362 3.76 -26.98 10.35
CA ALA A 362 4.16 -25.67 10.86
C ALA A 362 5.13 -25.75 12.07
N LEU A 363 5.31 -26.94 12.65
CA LEU A 363 6.16 -27.15 13.81
C LEU A 363 7.65 -27.31 13.43
N SER A 364 8.55 -26.85 14.31
CA SER A 364 9.97 -27.22 14.24
C SER A 364 10.15 -28.73 14.38
N VAL A 365 11.28 -29.26 13.91
CA VAL A 365 11.67 -30.68 14.03
C VAL A 365 11.51 -31.22 15.46
N ASP A 366 11.95 -30.45 16.46
CA ASP A 366 11.88 -30.87 17.87
C ASP A 366 10.43 -30.90 18.40
N ALA A 367 9.66 -29.84 18.12
CA ALA A 367 8.25 -29.77 18.49
C ALA A 367 7.39 -30.85 17.81
N ARG A 368 7.73 -31.19 16.56
CA ARG A 368 7.08 -32.29 15.84
C ARG A 368 7.37 -33.65 16.48
N ALA A 369 8.60 -33.89 16.93
CA ALA A 369 8.93 -35.13 17.65
C ALA A 369 8.12 -35.26 18.96
N VAL A 370 7.90 -34.15 19.67
CA VAL A 370 7.03 -34.11 20.86
C VAL A 370 5.57 -34.39 20.48
N TYR A 371 5.05 -33.73 19.43
CA TYR A 371 3.72 -33.97 18.90
C TYR A 371 3.51 -35.44 18.53
N ASP A 372 4.40 -36.04 17.74
CA ASP A 372 4.29 -37.43 17.28
C ASP A 372 4.28 -38.42 18.46
N THR A 373 5.07 -38.13 19.49
CA THR A 373 5.13 -38.96 20.72
C THR A 373 3.79 -38.92 21.47
N ILE A 374 3.24 -37.73 21.65
CA ILE A 374 1.97 -37.54 22.37
C ILE A 374 0.82 -38.12 21.55
N TYR A 375 0.76 -37.81 20.25
CA TYR A 375 -0.23 -38.31 19.31
C TYR A 375 -0.28 -39.85 19.33
N LYS A 376 0.88 -40.51 19.26
CA LYS A 376 0.97 -41.97 19.34
C LYS A 376 0.51 -42.53 20.69
N SER A 377 0.84 -41.87 21.80
CA SER A 377 0.42 -42.30 23.14
C SER A 377 -1.08 -42.17 23.37
N MET A 378 -1.71 -41.16 22.75
CA MET A 378 -3.13 -40.85 22.92
C MET A 378 -4.02 -41.43 21.82
N GLN A 379 -3.43 -42.05 20.80
CA GLN A 379 -4.12 -42.47 19.59
C GLN A 379 -5.37 -43.33 19.86
N SER A 380 -5.27 -44.34 20.73
CA SER A 380 -6.41 -45.22 21.03
C SER A 380 -7.53 -44.49 21.77
N THR A 381 -7.17 -43.65 22.74
CA THR A 381 -8.14 -42.92 23.57
C THR A 381 -8.81 -41.81 22.76
N MET A 382 -8.04 -41.12 21.92
CA MET A 382 -8.52 -40.11 20.99
C MET A 382 -9.47 -40.71 19.94
N PHE A 383 -9.15 -41.90 19.41
CA PHE A 383 -10.04 -42.61 18.50
C PHE A 383 -11.39 -42.93 19.17
N GLN A 384 -11.38 -43.50 20.37
CA GLN A 384 -12.60 -43.82 21.11
C GLN A 384 -13.42 -42.56 21.38
N GLU A 385 -12.79 -41.49 21.87
CA GLU A 385 -13.49 -40.26 22.19
C GLU A 385 -14.12 -39.59 20.95
N LEU A 386 -13.38 -39.49 19.84
CA LEU A 386 -13.89 -38.91 18.60
C LEU A 386 -14.99 -39.77 17.98
N SER A 387 -14.87 -41.10 18.08
CA SER A 387 -15.91 -42.02 17.63
C SER A 387 -17.18 -41.87 18.46
N ASP A 388 -17.09 -41.93 19.78
CA ASP A 388 -18.24 -41.85 20.69
C ASP A 388 -18.93 -40.48 20.60
N SER A 389 -18.15 -39.40 20.55
CA SER A 389 -18.67 -38.04 20.37
C SER A 389 -19.33 -37.86 19.00
N GLY A 390 -18.75 -38.42 17.94
CA GLY A 390 -19.31 -38.36 16.60
C GLY A 390 -20.61 -39.15 16.45
N VAL A 391 -20.69 -40.33 17.09
CA VAL A 391 -21.92 -41.13 17.16
C VAL A 391 -23.01 -40.40 17.97
N SER A 392 -22.66 -39.82 19.13
CA SER A 392 -23.61 -39.03 19.91
C SER A 392 -24.15 -37.84 19.11
N ALA A 393 -23.28 -37.11 18.40
CA ALA A 393 -23.70 -35.99 17.55
C ALA A 393 -24.60 -36.44 16.39
N PHE A 394 -24.37 -37.62 15.85
CA PHE A 394 -25.23 -38.23 14.83
C PHE A 394 -26.62 -38.54 15.39
N ASP A 395 -26.69 -39.15 16.58
CA ASP A 395 -27.95 -39.48 17.25
C ASP A 395 -28.75 -38.20 17.60
N ASP A 396 -28.05 -37.11 17.93
CA ASP A 396 -28.61 -35.77 18.15
C ASP A 396 -29.03 -35.04 16.84
N SER A 397 -28.90 -35.69 15.68
CA SER A 397 -29.13 -35.12 14.34
C SER A 397 -28.23 -33.93 13.98
N ASN A 398 -27.13 -33.71 14.70
CA ASN A 398 -26.12 -32.72 14.37
C ASN A 398 -25.10 -33.32 13.38
N TYR A 399 -25.55 -33.49 12.13
CA TYR A 399 -24.75 -34.17 11.10
C TYR A 399 -23.45 -33.44 10.77
N THR A 400 -23.40 -32.12 10.89
CA THR A 400 -22.17 -31.34 10.65
C THR A 400 -21.07 -31.66 11.66
N GLU A 401 -21.42 -31.76 12.94
CA GLU A 401 -20.47 -32.12 13.99
C GLU A 401 -20.11 -33.61 13.93
N ALA A 402 -21.10 -34.47 13.65
CA ALA A 402 -20.87 -35.89 13.44
C ALA A 402 -19.85 -36.14 12.31
N ILE A 403 -19.99 -35.46 11.17
CA ILE A 403 -19.06 -35.56 10.05
C ILE A 403 -17.64 -35.12 10.46
N ASP A 404 -17.49 -33.99 11.16
CA ASP A 404 -16.18 -33.51 11.60
C ASP A 404 -15.48 -34.51 12.53
N LYS A 405 -16.18 -34.99 13.56
CA LYS A 405 -15.63 -35.90 14.57
C LYS A 405 -15.35 -37.29 14.01
N LEU A 406 -16.28 -37.85 13.23
CA LEU A 406 -16.12 -39.18 12.62
C LEU A 406 -15.05 -39.18 11.51
N SER A 407 -14.88 -38.09 10.76
CA SER A 407 -13.78 -37.95 9.79
C SER A 407 -12.42 -37.93 10.47
N LYS A 408 -12.31 -37.23 11.61
CA LYS A 408 -11.09 -37.24 12.43
C LYS A 408 -10.82 -38.63 13.03
N ALA A 409 -11.86 -39.34 13.49
CA ALA A 409 -11.73 -40.73 13.95
C ALA A 409 -11.26 -41.68 12.83
N LYS A 410 -11.84 -41.54 11.62
CA LYS A 410 -11.45 -42.31 10.44
C LYS A 410 -9.96 -42.11 10.09
N ASN A 411 -9.44 -40.89 10.21
CA ASN A 411 -8.02 -40.62 9.94
C ASN A 411 -7.07 -41.33 10.93
N ILE A 412 -7.55 -41.67 12.13
CA ILE A 412 -6.77 -42.37 13.15
C ILE A 412 -6.82 -43.89 12.92
N ASN A 413 -8.02 -44.42 12.68
CA ASN A 413 -8.26 -45.81 12.34
C ASN A 413 -9.32 -45.87 11.24
N ASP A 414 -8.82 -46.10 10.03
CA ASP A 414 -9.62 -46.04 8.81
C ASP A 414 -10.37 -47.36 8.54
N SER A 415 -10.12 -48.40 9.32
CA SER A 415 -10.73 -49.74 9.20
C SER A 415 -11.77 -50.02 10.26
N ASP A 416 -12.24 -49.01 11.01
CA ASP A 416 -13.36 -49.21 11.94
C ASP A 416 -14.71 -49.11 11.20
N TYR A 417 -15.47 -50.21 11.21
CA TYR A 417 -16.75 -50.25 10.52
C TYR A 417 -17.79 -49.29 11.12
N THR A 418 -17.78 -49.12 12.45
CA THR A 418 -18.78 -48.26 13.12
C THR A 418 -18.58 -46.83 12.67
N VAL A 419 -17.35 -46.32 12.73
CA VAL A 419 -17.02 -44.97 12.27
C VAL A 419 -17.39 -44.77 10.80
N LEU A 420 -17.00 -45.69 9.91
CA LEU A 420 -17.32 -45.60 8.49
C LEU A 420 -18.83 -45.61 8.21
N ASN A 421 -19.57 -46.47 8.90
CA ASN A 421 -21.02 -46.60 8.72
C ASN A 421 -21.77 -45.34 9.20
N TYR A 422 -21.43 -44.84 10.39
CA TYR A 422 -22.03 -43.61 10.91
C TYR A 422 -21.63 -42.39 10.06
N LEU A 423 -20.38 -42.31 9.58
CA LEU A 423 -19.92 -41.23 8.71
C LEU A 423 -20.66 -41.23 7.37
N ALA A 424 -20.79 -42.38 6.72
CA ALA A 424 -21.52 -42.51 5.46
C ALA A 424 -22.99 -42.12 5.60
N HIS A 425 -23.64 -42.53 6.69
CA HIS A 425 -25.01 -42.12 6.99
C HIS A 425 -25.12 -40.63 7.37
N ALA A 426 -24.12 -40.05 8.04
CA ALA A 426 -24.08 -38.63 8.37
C ALA A 426 -24.02 -37.79 7.10
N TYR A 427 -23.14 -38.14 6.15
CA TYR A 427 -23.07 -37.50 4.83
C TYR A 427 -24.42 -37.62 4.10
N ARG A 428 -25.00 -38.82 4.07
CA ARG A 428 -26.30 -39.07 3.44
C ARG A 428 -27.41 -38.19 4.02
N LEU A 429 -27.51 -38.10 5.35
CA LEU A 429 -28.54 -37.33 6.03
C LEU A 429 -28.30 -35.81 5.97
N SER A 430 -27.04 -35.38 5.80
CA SER A 430 -26.67 -33.98 5.54
C SER A 430 -26.97 -33.52 4.10
N GLY A 431 -27.24 -34.45 3.19
CA GLY A 431 -27.50 -34.19 1.77
C GLY A 431 -26.26 -34.27 0.86
N ASP A 432 -25.10 -34.64 1.40
CA ASP A 432 -23.86 -34.85 0.66
C ASP A 432 -23.81 -36.30 0.13
N THR A 433 -24.49 -36.53 -1.00
CA THR A 433 -24.64 -37.86 -1.59
C THR A 433 -23.34 -38.42 -2.14
N ASP A 434 -22.46 -37.56 -2.67
CA ASP A 434 -21.22 -37.98 -3.32
C ASP A 434 -20.22 -38.54 -2.29
N ASN A 435 -20.03 -37.82 -1.18
CA ASN A 435 -19.18 -38.31 -0.10
C ASN A 435 -19.79 -39.52 0.60
N ALA A 436 -21.12 -39.59 0.73
CA ALA A 436 -21.79 -40.77 1.27
C ALA A 436 -21.51 -42.03 0.44
N ILE A 437 -21.66 -41.95 -0.89
CA ILE A 437 -21.35 -43.05 -1.82
C ILE A 437 -19.88 -43.45 -1.71
N SER A 438 -18.96 -42.48 -1.65
CA SER A 438 -17.53 -42.74 -1.51
C SER A 438 -17.20 -43.52 -0.24
N VAL A 439 -17.78 -43.15 0.92
CA VAL A 439 -17.50 -43.84 2.18
C VAL A 439 -18.18 -45.21 2.22
N PHE A 440 -19.38 -45.38 1.64
CA PHE A 440 -20.00 -46.71 1.49
C PHE A 440 -19.17 -47.63 0.60
N GLN A 441 -18.55 -47.11 -0.46
CA GLN A 441 -17.66 -47.89 -1.31
C GLN A 441 -16.43 -48.38 -0.52
N GLU A 442 -15.86 -47.52 0.31
CA GLU A 442 -14.75 -47.87 1.21
C GLU A 442 -15.11 -49.02 2.18
N ILE A 443 -16.37 -49.09 2.64
CA ILE A 443 -16.86 -50.21 3.47
C ILE A 443 -16.88 -51.51 2.67
N ILE A 444 -17.23 -51.48 1.39
CA ILE A 444 -17.23 -52.66 0.51
C ILE A 444 -15.79 -53.14 0.34
N ASP A 445 -14.88 -52.22 0.03
CA ASP A 445 -13.48 -52.53 -0.26
C ASP A 445 -12.75 -53.07 0.98
N LYS A 446 -13.06 -52.54 2.17
CA LYS A 446 -12.41 -52.96 3.44
C LYS A 446 -13.03 -54.18 4.09
N PHE A 447 -14.30 -54.50 3.80
CA PHE A 447 -15.00 -55.64 4.40
C PHE A 447 -15.66 -56.55 3.34
N PRO A 448 -14.90 -57.03 2.33
CA PRO A 448 -15.46 -57.77 1.21
C PRO A 448 -16.09 -59.08 1.67
N GLY A 449 -17.20 -59.47 1.02
CA GLY A 449 -17.90 -60.73 1.29
C GLY A 449 -18.65 -60.80 2.63
N THR A 450 -18.76 -59.68 3.35
CA THR A 450 -19.51 -59.59 4.61
C THR A 450 -20.89 -58.98 4.43
N GLN A 451 -21.79 -59.20 5.39
CA GLN A 451 -23.11 -58.54 5.41
C GLN A 451 -22.99 -57.00 5.45
N LYS A 452 -21.85 -56.46 5.91
CA LYS A 452 -21.58 -55.02 5.94
C LYS A 452 -21.41 -54.44 4.54
N ALA A 453 -20.64 -55.13 3.68
CA ALA A 453 -20.46 -54.75 2.28
C ALA A 453 -21.79 -54.82 1.51
N THR A 454 -22.56 -55.90 1.65
CA THR A 454 -23.87 -56.02 0.99
C THR A 454 -24.84 -54.92 1.42
N LYS A 455 -24.82 -54.50 2.70
CA LYS A 455 -25.63 -53.37 3.16
C LYS A 455 -25.17 -52.04 2.56
N ALA A 456 -23.86 -51.82 2.45
CA ALA A 456 -23.29 -50.62 1.85
C ALA A 456 -23.62 -50.53 0.34
N GLU A 457 -23.55 -51.64 -0.40
CA GLU A 457 -23.97 -51.75 -1.81
C GLU A 457 -25.42 -51.27 -1.99
N GLN A 458 -26.33 -51.78 -1.16
CA GLN A 458 -27.74 -51.37 -1.17
C GLN A 458 -27.93 -49.87 -0.89
N GLN A 459 -27.10 -49.28 -0.02
CA GLN A 459 -27.15 -47.83 0.22
C GLN A 459 -26.64 -47.03 -0.99
N ILE A 460 -25.58 -47.48 -1.67
CA ILE A 460 -25.06 -46.83 -2.89
C ILE A 460 -26.13 -46.84 -3.98
N GLU A 461 -26.77 -47.98 -4.22
CA GLU A 461 -27.85 -48.12 -5.20
C GLU A 461 -29.05 -47.23 -4.86
N ALA A 462 -29.44 -47.17 -3.59
CA ALA A 462 -30.53 -46.31 -3.11
C ALA A 462 -30.24 -44.81 -3.29
N LEU A 463 -28.96 -44.42 -3.33
CA LEU A 463 -28.50 -43.06 -3.59
C LEU A 463 -28.27 -42.78 -5.09
N GLY A 464 -28.53 -43.75 -5.96
CA GLY A 464 -28.34 -43.63 -7.42
C GLY A 464 -26.87 -43.77 -7.86
N GLY A 465 -25.99 -44.26 -6.99
CA GLY A 465 -24.60 -44.55 -7.31
C GLY A 465 -24.41 -45.93 -7.95
N THR A 466 -23.23 -46.16 -8.53
CA THR A 466 -22.82 -47.47 -9.06
C THR A 466 -21.66 -48.00 -8.23
N VAL A 467 -21.78 -49.25 -7.76
CA VAL A 467 -20.71 -49.92 -7.01
C VAL A 467 -19.54 -50.14 -7.96
N LYS A 468 -18.35 -49.69 -7.55
CA LYS A 468 -17.12 -49.95 -8.28
C LYS A 468 -16.52 -51.23 -7.72
N THR A 469 -16.53 -52.30 -8.49
CA THR A 469 -15.75 -53.50 -8.19
C THR A 469 -14.35 -53.32 -8.78
N GLU A 470 -13.31 -53.28 -7.95
CA GLU A 470 -11.94 -53.47 -8.43
C GLU A 470 -11.81 -54.92 -8.92
N GLU A 471 -11.37 -55.10 -10.18
CA GLU A 471 -10.96 -56.40 -10.74
C GLU A 471 -9.61 -56.87 -10.17
#